data_AF-A0A961GEL4-F1
#
_entry.id   AF-A0A961GEL4-F1
#
_cell.length_a   1.000
_cell.length_b   1.000
_cell.length_c   1.000
_cell.angle_alpha   90.00
_cell.angle_beta   90.00
_cell.angle_gamma   90.00
#
_symmetry.space_group_name_H-M   'P 1'
#
loop_
_entity.id
_entity.type
_entity.pdbx_description
1 polymer ?
#
loop_
_entity_poly.entity_id
_entity_poly.type
_entity_poly.pdbx_seq_one_letter_code
_entity_poly.pdbx_strand_id
1 'polypeptide(L)'
;FIGDPGRFGLDAAFPASFLALLVPHLRKRSGQVAAGVGALIVVATVTFMPVGIPILLASLAIVPGMLIARATDQEGAEEQPG
;
A
#
# COMPACT_ATOMS: atom_id res chain seq x y z
N PHE A 1 37.73 -5.66 -8.50
CA PHE A 1 36.42 -6.23 -8.10
C PHE A 1 35.32 -5.27 -8.52
N ILE A 2 34.97 -5.25 -9.80
CA ILE A 2 33.76 -4.55 -10.26
C ILE A 2 32.61 -5.51 -9.95
N GLY A 3 31.68 -5.09 -9.10
CA GLY A 3 30.56 -5.91 -8.64
C GLY A 3 29.73 -6.36 -9.83
N ASP A 4 29.53 -7.66 -9.93
CA ASP A 4 28.72 -8.32 -10.95
C ASP A 4 27.32 -7.65 -11.05
N PRO A 5 26.99 -6.97 -12.17
CA PRO A 5 25.67 -6.38 -12.38
C PRO A 5 24.53 -7.42 -12.39
N GLY A 6 24.85 -8.71 -12.61
CA GLY A 6 23.91 -9.82 -12.51
C GLY A 6 23.44 -10.11 -11.08
N ARG A 7 24.20 -9.72 -10.05
CA ARG A 7 23.76 -9.85 -8.65
C ARG A 7 22.77 -8.79 -8.22
N PHE A 8 22.87 -7.58 -8.78
CA PHE A 8 21.95 -6.49 -8.44
C PHE A 8 20.59 -6.67 -9.11
N GLY A 9 20.54 -7.23 -10.32
CA GLY A 9 19.31 -7.38 -11.08
C GLY A 9 18.33 -8.41 -10.52
N LEU A 10 18.82 -9.55 -10.00
CA LEU A 10 17.94 -10.66 -9.60
C LEU A 10 17.27 -10.42 -8.23
N ASP A 11 17.99 -9.80 -7.29
CA ASP A 11 17.45 -9.38 -5.97
C ASP A 11 16.59 -8.10 -6.09
N ALA A 12 16.96 -7.17 -6.99
CA ALA A 12 16.19 -5.94 -7.20
C ALA A 12 14.97 -6.10 -8.13
N ALA A 13 14.90 -7.15 -8.97
CA ALA A 13 13.78 -7.38 -9.89
C ALA A 13 12.44 -7.55 -9.15
N PHE A 14 12.45 -8.21 -8.00
CA PHE A 14 11.25 -8.41 -7.20
C PHE A 14 10.71 -7.08 -6.61
N PRO A 15 11.51 -6.28 -5.86
CA PRO A 15 11.08 -4.96 -5.42
C PRO A 15 10.68 -4.05 -6.58
N ALA A 16 11.42 -4.06 -7.70
CA ALA A 16 11.13 -3.22 -8.85
C ALA A 16 9.78 -3.57 -9.50
N SER A 17 9.45 -4.86 -9.62
CA SER A 17 8.16 -5.32 -10.16
C SER A 17 7.01 -4.93 -9.24
N PHE A 18 7.18 -5.09 -7.92
CA PHE A 18 6.20 -4.64 -6.94
C PHE A 18 5.98 -3.12 -7.02
N LEU A 19 7.06 -2.34 -7.09
CA LEU A 19 6.99 -0.88 -7.21
C LEU A 19 6.27 -0.47 -8.50
N ALA A 20 6.56 -1.12 -9.63
CA ALA A 20 5.90 -0.86 -10.91
C ALA A 20 4.38 -1.11 -10.86
N LEU A 21 3.93 -2.13 -10.11
CA LEU A 21 2.51 -2.41 -9.88
C LEU A 21 1.87 -1.44 -8.88
N LEU A 22 2.64 -0.94 -7.91
CA LEU A 22 2.19 -0.04 -6.87
C LEU A 22 2.00 1.40 -7.38
N VAL A 23 2.88 1.89 -8.26
CA VAL A 23 2.83 3.24 -8.86
C VAL A 23 1.43 3.64 -9.37
N PRO A 24 0.73 2.86 -10.21
CA PRO A 24 -0.60 3.23 -10.69
C PRO A 24 -1.66 3.26 -9.57
N HIS A 25 -1.50 2.47 -8.51
CA HIS A 25 -2.38 2.51 -7.34
C HIS A 25 -2.14 3.76 -6.48
N LEU A 26 -0.90 4.21 -6.36
CA LEU A 26 -0.54 5.45 -5.64
C LEU A 26 -0.93 6.74 -6.37
N ARG A 27 -1.33 6.67 -7.63
CA ARG A 27 -1.81 7.84 -8.39
C ARG A 27 -3.23 8.25 -8.04
N LYS A 28 -4.03 7.36 -7.43
CA LYS A 28 -5.39 7.68 -6.95
C LYS A 28 -5.33 8.31 -5.57
N ARG A 29 -6.18 9.31 -5.28
CA ARG A 29 -6.25 9.97 -3.96
C ARG A 29 -6.46 8.96 -2.81
N SER A 30 -7.33 7.97 -3.02
CA SER A 30 -7.53 6.86 -2.06
C SER A 30 -6.26 6.04 -1.83
N GLY A 31 -5.47 5.77 -2.87
CA GLY A 31 -4.19 5.07 -2.78
C GLY A 31 -3.12 5.87 -2.05
N GLN A 32 -3.10 7.20 -2.20
CA GLN A 32 -2.18 8.08 -1.47
C GLN A 32 -2.49 8.12 0.03
N VAL A 33 -3.77 8.21 0.38
CA VAL A 33 -4.21 8.17 1.79
C VAL A 33 -3.87 6.82 2.42
N ALA A 34 -4.18 5.72 1.73
CA ALA A 34 -3.84 4.38 2.20
C ALA A 34 -2.33 4.18 2.38
N ALA A 35 -1.52 4.68 1.43
CA ALA A 35 -0.06 4.62 1.52
C ALA A 35 0.50 5.47 2.66
N GLY A 36 -0.03 6.67 2.86
CA GLY A 36 0.36 7.55 3.98
C GLY A 36 0.04 6.93 5.33
N VAL A 37 -1.18 6.40 5.50
CA VAL A 37 -1.60 5.70 6.74
C VAL A 37 -0.74 4.46 6.96
N GLY A 38 -0.53 3.64 5.93
CA GLY A 38 0.32 2.45 6.01
C GLY A 38 1.76 2.79 6.38
N ALA A 39 2.35 3.84 5.77
CA ALA A 39 3.69 4.31 6.10
C ALA A 39 3.79 4.79 7.55
N LEU A 40 2.79 5.54 8.03
CA LEU A 40 2.75 6.02 9.41
C LEU A 40 2.69 4.85 10.41
N ILE A 41 1.83 3.85 10.14
CA ILE A 41 1.71 2.63 10.94
C ILE A 41 3.03 1.86 10.93
N VAL A 42 3.64 1.67 9.77
CA VAL A 42 4.94 1.00 9.65
C VAL A 42 5.99 1.74 10.46
N VAL A 43 6.16 3.05 10.30
CA VAL A 43 7.16 3.83 11.05
C VAL A 43 6.92 3.76 12.56
N ALA A 44 5.66 3.85 13.01
CA ALA A 44 5.31 3.74 14.41
C ALA A 44 5.60 2.34 14.99
N THR A 45 5.46 1.30 14.15
CA THR A 45 5.51 -0.10 14.59
C THR A 45 6.88 -0.76 14.37
N VAL A 46 7.65 -0.31 13.38
CA VAL A 46 8.94 -0.90 12.98
C VAL A 46 9.98 -0.80 14.10
N THR A 47 9.88 0.22 14.94
CA THR A 47 10.75 0.43 16.09
C THR A 47 10.30 -0.38 17.32
N PHE A 48 9.03 -0.78 17.39
CA PHE A 48 8.42 -1.32 18.60
C PHE A 48 8.10 -2.82 18.58
N MET A 49 8.02 -3.47 17.41
CA MET A 49 7.60 -4.88 17.33
C MET A 49 8.61 -5.78 16.63
N PRO A 50 8.95 -6.96 17.21
CA PRO A 50 9.65 -8.00 16.48
C PRO A 50 8.86 -8.37 15.21
N VAL A 51 9.61 -8.66 14.14
CA VAL A 51 9.12 -9.00 12.79
C VAL A 51 7.84 -9.86 12.83
N GLY A 52 6.76 -9.37 12.21
CA GLY A 52 5.53 -10.12 11.95
C GLY A 52 4.22 -9.50 12.45
N ILE A 53 4.24 -8.79 13.58
CA ILE A 53 3.01 -8.21 14.15
C ILE A 53 2.42 -7.02 13.34
N PRO A 54 3.22 -6.12 12.71
CA PRO A 54 2.63 -5.05 11.89
C PRO A 54 1.78 -5.58 10.73
N ILE A 55 2.11 -6.75 10.16
CA ILE A 55 1.35 -7.38 9.08
C ILE A 55 0.00 -7.90 9.58
N LEU A 56 -0.05 -8.48 10.79
CA LEU A 56 -1.31 -8.93 11.41
C LEU A 56 -2.24 -7.75 11.70
N LEU A 57 -1.70 -6.63 12.20
CA LEU A 57 -2.47 -5.42 12.43
C LEU A 57 -2.99 -4.80 11.12
N ALA A 58 -2.15 -4.76 10.07
CA ALA A 58 -2.56 -4.28 8.76
C ALA A 58 -3.66 -5.13 8.12
N SER A 59 -3.63 -6.45 8.29
CA SER A 59 -4.69 -7.35 7.80
C SER A 59 -6.03 -7.09 8.50
N LEU A 60 -6.01 -6.71 9.78
CA LEU A 60 -7.23 -6.40 10.52
C LEU A 60 -7.91 -5.11 10.02
N ALA A 61 -7.13 -4.18 9.46
CA ALA A 61 -7.62 -2.93 8.90
C ALA A 61 -8.35 -3.08 7.55
N ILE A 62 -8.29 -4.25 6.92
CA ILE A 62 -8.96 -4.51 5.62
C ILE A 62 -10.48 -4.41 5.76
N VAL A 63 -11.05 -4.91 6.87
CA VAL A 63 -12.50 -4.91 7.11
C VAL A 63 -13.09 -3.49 7.19
N PRO A 64 -12.56 -2.58 8.03
CA PRO A 64 -13.03 -1.19 8.04
C PRO A 64 -12.66 -0.46 6.74
N GLY A 65 -11.51 -0.76 6.13
CA GLY A 65 -11.11 -0.18 4.83
C GLY A 65 -12.10 -0.50 3.71
N MET A 66 -12.63 -1.72 3.65
CA MET A 66 -13.67 -2.11 2.69
C MET A 66 -15.02 -1.43 2.96
N LEU A 67 -15.39 -1.27 4.22
CA LEU A 67 -16.64 -0.61 4.60
C LEU A 67 -16.63 0.88 4.24
N ILE A 68 -15.50 1.55 4.44
CA ILE A 68 -15.32 2.97 4.06
C ILE A 68 -15.30 3.12 2.53
N ALA A 69 -14.62 2.22 1.81
CA ALA A 69 -14.61 2.24 0.35
C ALA A 69 -16.01 2.09 -0.25
N ARG A 70 -16.85 1.22 0.34
CA ARG A 70 -18.26 1.04 -0.04
C ARG A 70 -19.09 2.31 0.15
N ALA A 71 -18.84 3.08 1.21
CA ALA A 71 -19.56 4.32 1.47
C ALA A 71 -19.21 5.40 0.43
N THR A 72 -17.95 5.48 0.01
CA THR A 72 -17.52 6.43 -1.02
C THR A 72 -18.02 6.09 -2.43
N ASP A 73 -18.34 4.83 -2.71
CA ASP A 73 -18.92 4.41 -4.00
C ASP A 73 -20.42 4.78 -4.13
N GLN A 74 -21.12 5.05 -3.01
CA GLN A 74 -22.54 5.44 -3.02
C GLN A 74 -22.74 6.94 -3.30
N GLU A 75 -21.80 7.78 -2.85
CA GLU A 75 -21.85 9.24 -3.07
C GLU A 75 -21.66 9.62 -4.56
N GLY A 76 -21.04 8.75 -5.35
CA GLY A 76 -20.87 8.94 -6.80
C GLY A 76 -22.07 8.52 -7.65
N ALA A 77 -23.11 7.92 -7.06
CA ALA A 77 -24.30 7.45 -7.78
C ALA A 77 -25.49 8.43 -7.73
N GLU A 78 -25.43 9.48 -6.89
CA GLU A 78 -26.53 10.45 -6.74
C GLU A 78 -26.43 11.68 -7.66
N GLU A 79 -25.30 11.90 -8.36
CA GLU A 79 -25.14 13.04 -9.29
C GLU A 79 -25.53 12.72 -10.74
N GLN A 80 -26.77 12.28 -10.95
CA GLN A 80 -27.39 12.37 -12.28
C GLN A 80 -28.84 12.87 -12.19
N PRO A 81 -29.06 14.21 -12.14
CA PRO A 81 -30.27 14.81 -12.64
C PRO A 81 -30.08 15.15 -14.13
N GLY A 82 -30.92 14.59 -14.99
CA GLY A 82 -30.96 14.91 -16.42
C GLY A 82 -31.71 13.88 -17.23
#